data_AF-A9A249-F1
#
_entry.id   AF-A9A249-F1
#
_cell.length_a   1.000
_cell.length_b   1.000
_cell.length_c   1.000
_cell.angle_alpha   90.00
_cell.angle_beta   90.00
_cell.angle_gamma   90.00
#
_symmetry.space_group_name_H-M   'P 1'
#
loop_
_entity.id
_entity.type
_entity.pdbx_description
1 polymer ?
#
loop_
_entity_poly.entity_id
_entity_poly.type
_entity_poly.pdbx_seq_one_letter_code
_entity_poly.pdbx_strand_id
1 'polypeptide(L)'
;MSQIEAQYNEFTNSITQTLSNVDVDLLLKIMYLERKLPDAPPMVELTIDYNSGTNIQNKQEAVRAKYGFPMNAGEHGLTLVGRMTVPLIEELSKNRDVKFISGKATPASY
;
A
#
# COMPACT_ATOMS: atom_id res chain seq x y z
N MET A 1 -8.52 -23.02 -17.07
CA MET A 1 -7.53 -22.03 -16.62
C MET A 1 -6.28 -22.24 -17.45
N SER A 2 -5.77 -21.20 -18.11
CA SER A 2 -4.60 -21.31 -18.99
C SER A 2 -3.32 -21.53 -18.18
N GLN A 3 -2.26 -22.06 -18.81
CA GLN A 3 -0.96 -22.21 -18.15
C GLN A 3 -0.40 -20.85 -17.67
N ILE A 4 -0.68 -19.78 -18.42
CA ILE A 4 -0.27 -18.41 -18.06
C ILE A 4 -1.01 -17.93 -16.80
N GLU A 5 -2.32 -18.19 -16.71
CA GLU A 5 -3.11 -17.86 -15.51
C GLU A 5 -2.62 -18.62 -14.28
N ALA A 6 -2.24 -19.90 -14.43
CA ALA A 6 -1.68 -20.67 -13.32
C ALA A 6 -0.37 -20.06 -12.81
N GLN A 7 0.55 -19.69 -13.72
CA GLN A 7 1.81 -19.02 -13.36
C GLN A 7 1.58 -17.68 -12.68
N TYR A 8 0.62 -16.89 -13.17
CA TYR A 8 0.26 -15.62 -12.54
C TYR A 8 -0.24 -15.84 -11.11
N ASN A 9 -1.13 -16.81 -10.90
CA ASN A 9 -1.65 -17.14 -9.57
C ASN A 9 -0.56 -17.62 -8.61
N GLU A 10 0.36 -18.47 -9.08
CA GLU A 10 1.51 -18.90 -8.25
C GLU A 10 2.37 -17.71 -7.83
N PHE A 11 2.65 -16.80 -8.77
CA PHE A 11 3.42 -15.60 -8.51
C PHE A 11 2.73 -14.66 -7.50
N THR A 12 1.45 -14.35 -7.70
CA THR A 12 0.70 -13.48 -6.77
C THR A 12 0.56 -14.12 -5.39
N ASN A 13 0.32 -15.42 -5.31
CA ASN A 13 0.29 -16.16 -4.05
C ASN A 13 1.62 -16.08 -3.29
N SER A 14 2.76 -16.19 -3.98
CA SER A 14 4.08 -16.03 -3.34
C SER A 14 4.28 -14.65 -2.74
N ILE A 15 3.77 -13.59 -3.37
CA ILE A 15 3.83 -12.23 -2.83
C ILE A 15 2.93 -12.10 -1.61
N THR A 16 1.67 -12.59 -1.69
CA THR A 16 0.73 -12.56 -0.56
C THR A 16 1.24 -13.34 0.64
N GLN A 17 1.97 -14.44 0.45
CA GLN A 17 2.61 -15.16 1.55
C GLN A 17 3.73 -14.36 2.23
N THR A 18 4.40 -13.47 1.49
CA THR A 18 5.45 -12.58 2.03
C THR A 18 4.84 -11.38 2.74
N LEU A 19 3.75 -10.81 2.18
CA LEU A 19 3.07 -9.64 2.69
C LEU A 19 1.56 -9.86 2.72
N SER A 20 1.08 -10.52 3.78
CA SER A 20 -0.30 -11.04 3.85
C SER A 20 -1.37 -9.99 4.16
N ASN A 21 -0.96 -8.81 4.64
CA ASN A 21 -1.86 -7.71 5.03
C ASN A 21 -1.83 -6.56 4.02
N VAL A 22 -1.46 -6.82 2.76
CA VAL A 22 -1.46 -5.83 1.69
C VAL A 22 -2.09 -6.43 0.44
N ASP A 23 -2.89 -5.62 -0.26
CA ASP A 23 -3.44 -5.95 -1.57
C ASP A 23 -2.31 -6.19 -2.58
N VAL A 24 -2.27 -7.42 -3.13
CA VAL A 24 -1.24 -7.83 -4.08
C VAL A 24 -1.33 -7.02 -5.39
N ASP A 25 -2.54 -6.64 -5.83
CA ASP A 25 -2.69 -5.89 -7.07
C ASP A 25 -2.12 -4.48 -6.95
N LEU A 26 -2.23 -3.87 -5.76
CA LEU A 26 -1.56 -2.60 -5.45
C LEU A 26 -0.03 -2.74 -5.55
N LEU A 27 0.55 -3.77 -4.92
CA LEU A 27 2.00 -4.01 -4.95
C LEU A 27 2.50 -4.21 -6.37
N LEU A 28 1.81 -5.04 -7.15
CA LEU A 28 2.13 -5.29 -8.55
C LEU A 28 2.07 -4.00 -9.37
N LYS A 29 1.05 -3.16 -9.15
CA LYS A 29 0.91 -1.91 -9.88
C LYS A 29 2.02 -0.91 -9.55
N ILE A 30 2.39 -0.76 -8.28
CA ILE A 30 3.50 0.10 -7.86
C ILE A 30 4.81 -0.41 -8.48
N MET A 31 5.10 -1.70 -8.33
CA MET A 31 6.29 -2.34 -8.91
C MET A 31 6.38 -2.21 -10.43
N TYR A 32 5.25 -2.28 -11.13
CA TYR A 32 5.18 -2.07 -12.56
C TYR A 32 5.53 -0.62 -12.93
N LEU A 33 4.96 0.35 -12.20
CA LEU A 33 5.17 1.77 -12.45
C LEU A 33 6.62 2.20 -12.12
N GLU A 34 7.20 1.71 -11.03
CA GLU A 34 8.61 1.95 -10.68
C GLU A 34 9.56 1.49 -11.77
N ARG A 35 9.31 0.32 -12.38
CA ARG A 35 10.13 -0.19 -13.49
C ARG A 35 9.93 0.60 -14.78
N LYS A 36 8.71 1.09 -15.03
CA LYS A 36 8.37 1.82 -16.26
C LYS A 36 8.78 3.29 -16.22
N LEU A 37 8.77 3.89 -15.03
CA LEU A 37 9.03 5.30 -14.76
C LEU A 37 10.06 5.42 -13.61
N PRO A 38 11.32 5.02 -13.82
CA PRO A 38 12.31 4.93 -12.75
C PRO A 38 12.67 6.29 -12.14
N ASP A 39 12.48 7.38 -12.88
CA ASP A 39 12.82 8.74 -12.44
C ASP A 39 11.78 9.34 -11.48
N ALA A 40 10.61 8.71 -11.31
CA ALA A 40 9.53 9.23 -10.48
C ALA A 40 8.72 8.11 -9.79
N PRO A 41 8.73 8.04 -8.44
CA PRO A 41 7.88 7.11 -7.72
C PRO A 41 6.40 7.36 -8.05
N PRO A 42 5.57 6.31 -8.16
CA PRO A 42 4.18 6.44 -8.52
C PRO A 42 3.40 7.23 -7.46
N MET A 43 2.36 7.93 -7.92
CA MET A 43 1.37 8.54 -7.04
C MET A 43 0.43 7.43 -6.55
N VAL A 44 0.23 7.34 -5.24
CA VAL A 44 -0.57 6.30 -4.61
C VAL A 44 -1.62 6.94 -3.71
N GLU A 45 -2.87 6.57 -3.95
CA GLU A 45 -3.99 6.75 -3.02
C GLU A 45 -4.08 5.48 -2.17
N LEU A 46 -3.64 5.57 -0.91
CA LEU A 46 -3.50 4.44 0.00
C LEU A 46 -4.60 4.48 1.07
N THR A 47 -5.21 3.32 1.32
CA THR A 47 -6.10 3.08 2.45
C THR A 47 -5.42 2.11 3.41
N ILE A 48 -5.30 2.51 4.68
CA ILE A 48 -4.79 1.68 5.76
C ILE A 48 -5.95 1.42 6.73
N ASP A 49 -6.41 0.18 6.78
CA ASP A 49 -7.35 -0.27 7.79
C ASP A 49 -6.57 -0.73 9.03
N TYR A 50 -6.99 -0.25 10.20
CA TYR A 50 -6.40 -0.64 11.47
C TYR A 50 -7.26 -1.68 12.20
N ASN A 51 -6.63 -2.40 13.12
CA ASN A 51 -7.30 -3.33 14.03
C ASN A 51 -8.26 -2.57 14.95
N SER A 52 -9.36 -3.22 15.34
CA SER A 52 -10.35 -2.64 16.26
C SER A 52 -9.68 -2.21 17.58
N GLY A 53 -10.08 -1.06 18.10
CA GLY A 53 -9.50 -0.47 19.31
C GLY A 53 -8.22 0.36 19.08
N THR A 54 -7.71 0.42 17.84
CA THR A 54 -6.60 1.32 17.50
C THR A 54 -7.07 2.77 17.56
N ASN A 55 -6.32 3.63 18.26
CA ASN A 55 -6.55 5.06 18.24
C ASN A 55 -6.10 5.65 16.89
N ILE A 56 -7.05 5.86 15.98
CA ILE A 56 -6.81 6.34 14.62
C ILE A 56 -6.19 7.74 14.62
N GLN A 57 -6.58 8.61 15.55
CA GLN A 57 -6.04 9.97 15.65
C GLN A 57 -4.52 9.94 15.94
N ASN A 58 -4.11 9.12 16.92
CA ASN A 58 -2.69 8.92 17.22
C ASN A 58 -1.93 8.34 16.02
N LYS A 59 -2.55 7.43 15.25
CA LYS A 59 -1.95 6.90 14.02
C LYS A 59 -1.81 7.96 12.93
N GLN A 60 -2.83 8.79 12.74
CA GLN A 60 -2.78 9.90 11.79
C GLN A 60 -1.61 10.84 12.12
N GLU A 61 -1.46 11.22 13.39
CA GLU A 61 -0.38 12.08 13.84
C GLU A 61 0.99 11.44 13.62
N ALA A 62 1.16 10.16 13.97
CA ALA A 62 2.40 9.44 13.78
C ALA A 62 2.81 9.32 12.30
N VAL A 63 1.85 8.96 11.42
CA VAL A 63 2.10 8.84 9.98
C VAL A 63 2.39 10.23 9.39
N ARG A 64 1.66 11.26 9.80
CA ARG A 64 1.89 12.65 9.35
C ARG A 64 3.25 13.16 9.78
N ALA A 65 3.64 12.93 11.03
CA ALA A 65 4.93 13.36 11.57
C ALA A 65 6.10 12.67 10.86
N LYS A 66 5.94 11.39 10.48
CA LYS A 66 7.00 10.61 9.84
C LYS A 66 7.12 10.84 8.34
N TYR A 67 6.00 10.93 7.63
CA TYR A 67 5.99 10.91 6.16
C TYR A 67 5.43 12.18 5.51
N GLY A 68 4.70 13.02 6.25
CA GLY A 68 4.20 14.31 5.74
C GLY A 68 3.11 14.21 4.67
N PHE A 69 2.52 13.04 4.43
CA PHE A 69 1.49 12.89 3.40
C PHE A 69 0.19 13.62 3.77
N PRO A 70 -0.49 14.25 2.79
CA PRO A 70 -1.90 14.58 2.92
C PRO A 70 -2.71 13.33 3.29
N MET A 71 -3.51 13.42 4.34
CA MET A 71 -4.28 12.28 4.85
C MET A 71 -5.54 12.68 5.60
N ASN A 72 -6.55 11.83 5.49
CA ASN A 72 -7.81 11.90 6.22
C ASN A 72 -7.93 10.70 7.15
N ALA A 73 -8.49 10.93 8.34
CA ALA A 73 -8.88 9.87 9.26
C ALA A 73 -10.36 9.53 9.05
N GLY A 74 -10.64 8.24 8.89
CA GLY A 74 -11.98 7.68 8.95
C GLY A 74 -12.22 6.96 10.28
N GLU A 75 -13.36 6.28 10.40
CA GLU A 75 -13.75 5.57 11.63
C GLU A 75 -12.80 4.42 11.99
N HIS A 76 -12.24 3.73 10.98
CA HIS A 76 -11.44 2.52 11.17
C HIS A 76 -10.06 2.57 10.50
N GLY A 77 -9.71 3.68 9.87
CA GLY A 77 -8.60 3.72 8.94
C GLY A 77 -8.11 5.11 8.59
N LEU A 78 -7.02 5.13 7.83
CA LEU A 78 -6.48 6.34 7.22
C LEU A 78 -6.53 6.21 5.70
N THR A 79 -6.91 7.29 5.04
CA THR A 79 -6.71 7.45 3.60
C THR A 79 -5.65 8.51 3.38
N LEU A 80 -4.61 8.19 2.61
CA LEU A 80 -3.49 9.09 2.39
C LEU A 80 -3.06 9.08 0.93
N VAL A 81 -2.50 10.19 0.46
CA VAL A 81 -2.11 10.35 -0.94
C VAL A 81 -0.68 10.86 -1.01
N GLY A 82 0.14 10.24 -1.85
CA GLY A 82 1.50 10.70 -2.06
C GLY A 82 2.33 9.80 -2.96
N ARG A 83 3.59 10.18 -3.16
CA ARG A 83 4.55 9.36 -3.91
C ARG A 83 5.07 8.24 -3.03
N MET A 84 4.83 6.98 -3.42
CA MET A 84 5.14 5.82 -2.59
C MET A 84 5.78 4.71 -3.40
N THR A 85 6.67 3.98 -2.74
CA THR A 85 7.40 2.84 -3.30
C THR A 85 7.00 1.55 -2.58
N VAL A 86 7.27 0.38 -3.16
CA VAL A 86 6.98 -0.90 -2.49
C VAL A 86 7.68 -1.02 -1.11
N PRO A 87 8.96 -0.64 -0.93
CA PRO A 87 9.60 -0.66 0.38
C PRO A 87 8.86 0.17 1.45
N LEU A 88 8.26 1.30 1.07
CA LEU A 88 7.47 2.11 1.98
C LEU A 88 6.15 1.42 2.37
N ILE A 89 5.46 0.81 1.41
CA ILE A 89 4.24 0.04 1.69
C ILE A 89 4.56 -1.15 2.61
N GLU A 90 5.68 -1.83 2.36
CA GLU A 90 6.17 -2.90 3.22
C GLU A 90 6.49 -2.39 4.64
N GLU A 91 7.11 -1.21 4.78
CA GLU A 91 7.36 -0.60 6.08
C GLU A 91 6.06 -0.31 6.84
N LEU A 92 5.06 0.26 6.18
CA LEU A 92 3.74 0.54 6.77
C LEU A 92 3.05 -0.75 7.23
N SER A 93 3.14 -1.82 6.44
CA SER A 93 2.53 -3.11 6.72
C SER A 93 3.09 -3.81 7.97
N LYS A 94 4.32 -3.48 8.38
CA LYS A 94 4.98 -4.06 9.57
C LYS A 94 4.42 -3.54 10.89
N ASN A 95 3.61 -2.49 10.86
CA ASN A 95 2.94 -1.96 12.05
C ASN A 95 1.86 -2.95 12.52
N ARG A 96 1.99 -3.43 13.77
CA ARG A 96 1.11 -4.46 14.34
C ARG A 96 -0.36 -4.05 14.42
N ASP A 97 -0.64 -2.75 14.42
CA ASP A 97 -2.00 -2.24 14.47
C ASP A 97 -2.65 -2.21 13.08
N VAL A 98 -1.88 -2.39 12.00
CA VAL A 98 -2.41 -2.45 10.64
C VAL A 98 -3.07 -3.80 10.39
N LYS A 99 -4.35 -3.74 10.01
CA LYS A 99 -5.14 -4.90 9.61
C LYS A 99 -4.93 -5.22 8.14
N PHE A 100 -5.05 -4.21 7.27
CA PHE A 100 -4.94 -4.37 5.83
C PHE A 100 -4.57 -3.06 5.13
N ILE A 101 -3.85 -3.14 4.02
CA ILE A 101 -3.51 -2.00 3.17
C ILE A 101 -4.04 -2.27 1.75
N SER A 102 -4.76 -1.31 1.20
CA SER A 102 -5.27 -1.33 -0.18
C SER A 102 -5.11 0.05 -0.81
N GLY A 103 -5.44 0.18 -2.10
CA GLY A 103 -5.38 1.48 -2.75
C GLY A 103 -5.26 1.43 -4.26
N LYS A 104 -4.83 2.54 -4.84
CA LYS A 104 -4.62 2.69 -6.27
C LYS A 104 -3.32 3.43 -6.56
N ALA A 105 -2.57 2.95 -7.54
CA ALA A 105 -1.34 3.58 -8.01
C ALA A 105 -1.47 4.09 -9.45
N THR A 106 -1.00 5.33 -9.67
CA THR A 106 -0.98 6.01 -10.96
C THR A 106 0.42 6.59 -11.24
N PRO A 107 0.76 6.91 -12.50
CA PRO A 107 1.95 7.70 -12.81
C PRO A 107 1.96 9.03 -12.04
N ALA A 108 3.15 9.50 -11.64
CA ALA A 108 3.31 10.70 -10.83
C ALA A 108 2.89 12.02 -11.48
N SER A 109 2.58 12.01 -12.78
CA SER A 109 2.36 13.18 -13.63
C SER A 109 0.95 13.23 -14.24
N TYR A 110 -0.07 12.73 -13.54
CA TYR A 110 -1.46 12.79 -14.00
C TYR A 110 -2.25 13.89 -13.31
#